data_AF-A0A9P5N9H8-F1
#
_entry.id   AF-A0A9P5N9H8-F1
#
_cell.length_a   1.000
_cell.length_b   1.000
_cell.length_c   1.000
_cell.angle_alpha   90.00
_cell.angle_beta   90.00
_cell.angle_gamma   90.00
#
_symmetry.space_group_name_H-M   'P 1'
#
loop_
_entity.id
_entity.type
_entity.pdbx_description
1 polymer ?
#
loop_
_entity_poly.entity_id
_entity_poly.type
_entity_poly.pdbx_seq_one_letter_code
_entity_poly.pdbx_strand_id
1 'polypeptide(L)'
;MQNYCIASDRDSRRCCALIAITLTSTPSPMSKLHHLLSSLPFFNLKCGNDELTCDFHWKHVLKQFRNTLLWMLKGMTLNGIPISMSTLKFHLVACGMPESTADALLAPNDKQDVILMIKLLHSISLLPPASSTDSPMIQATRRVLHLLGRIYHHLLSAYLDVELSLHDQLVHLSAVAHLILAMYHKDKGDFIPVQTFFDVMSMIKNVHFCVAKTQIDNPEGSFWIILLGTDGLEKVFGKVHTMVGNDTNADQLQLANHIDGTVQCVKILELHPEWGGQARHLNLQRLPSDLSSSDISSKYDHINPRSWKGDIKVSNVVLLGSWSSGCQLAEAELAEVKYPSPLMT
;
A
#
# COMPACT_ATOMS: atom_id res chain seq x y z
N MET A 1 11.00 -24.75 8.15
CA MET A 1 10.12 -23.60 7.87
C MET A 1 11.00 -22.54 7.25
N GLN A 2 10.82 -22.23 5.97
CA GLN A 2 11.61 -21.21 5.28
C GLN A 2 10.88 -19.87 5.40
N ASN A 3 11.54 -18.86 5.94
CA ASN A 3 10.94 -17.54 6.13
C ASN A 3 11.04 -16.75 4.83
N TYR A 4 9.90 -16.33 4.27
CA TYR A 4 9.88 -15.58 3.01
C TYR A 4 10.25 -14.11 3.21
N CYS A 5 9.72 -13.49 4.25
CA CYS A 5 9.93 -12.07 4.55
C CYS A 5 9.84 -11.79 6.05
N ILE A 6 10.38 -10.65 6.48
CA ILE A 6 10.18 -10.07 7.81
C ILE A 6 9.44 -8.75 7.67
N ALA A 7 8.29 -8.65 8.33
CA ALA A 7 7.55 -7.40 8.42
C ALA A 7 7.95 -6.61 9.68
N SER A 8 8.04 -5.30 9.56
CA SER A 8 8.21 -4.40 10.70
C SER A 8 7.33 -3.17 10.54
N ASP A 9 7.05 -2.52 11.67
CA ASP A 9 6.66 -1.12 11.67
C ASP A 9 7.85 -0.24 11.25
N ARG A 10 7.56 1.03 10.99
CA ARG A 10 8.47 1.97 10.32
C ARG A 10 9.27 2.83 11.26
N ASP A 11 9.56 2.31 12.44
CA ASP A 11 10.51 2.99 13.30
C ASP A 11 11.87 3.06 12.60
N SER A 12 12.49 4.25 12.60
CA SER A 12 13.76 4.49 11.91
C SER A 12 14.86 3.49 12.27
N ARG A 13 14.93 3.04 13.54
CA ARG A 13 15.93 2.06 13.98
C ARG A 13 15.63 0.67 13.43
N ARG A 14 14.35 0.30 13.40
CA ARG A 14 13.89 -0.98 12.82
C ARG A 14 14.07 -1.01 11.31
N CYS A 15 13.79 0.09 10.61
CA CYS A 15 14.10 0.24 9.18
C CYS A 15 15.60 0.03 8.91
N CYS A 16 16.49 0.67 9.68
CA CYS A 16 17.93 0.48 9.53
C CYS A 16 18.37 -0.98 9.79
N ALA A 17 17.83 -1.62 10.82
CA ALA A 17 18.11 -3.03 11.11
C ALA A 17 17.62 -3.94 9.97
N LEU A 18 16.41 -3.72 9.45
CA LEU A 18 15.88 -4.49 8.33
C LEU A 18 16.70 -4.31 7.06
N ILE A 19 17.14 -3.10 6.75
CA ILE A 19 18.06 -2.82 5.62
C ILE A 19 19.33 -3.65 5.76
N ALA A 20 19.95 -3.62 6.95
CA ALA A 20 21.18 -4.36 7.22
C ALA A 20 21.03 -5.88 7.09
N ILE A 21 19.83 -6.41 7.31
CA ILE A 21 19.55 -7.86 7.23
C ILE A 21 19.06 -8.28 5.83
N THR A 22 18.29 -7.44 5.15
CA THR A 22 17.50 -7.82 3.96
C THR A 22 18.00 -7.19 2.65
N LEU A 23 19.04 -6.36 2.68
CA LEU A 23 19.63 -5.75 1.48
C LEU A 23 21.15 -5.99 1.39
N THR A 24 21.59 -7.20 1.75
CA THR A 24 23.01 -7.55 1.84
C THR A 24 23.60 -8.05 0.51
N SER A 25 22.87 -8.90 -0.21
CA SER A 25 23.39 -9.62 -1.38
C SER A 25 22.37 -9.65 -2.51
N THR A 26 22.77 -10.10 -3.69
CA THR A 26 21.84 -10.38 -4.80
C THR A 26 21.67 -11.90 -4.88
N PRO A 27 20.48 -12.44 -5.20
CA PRO A 27 20.29 -13.87 -5.41
C PRO A 27 21.32 -14.44 -6.37
N SER A 28 21.78 -15.66 -6.09
CA SER A 28 22.75 -16.34 -6.96
C SER A 28 22.22 -16.41 -8.39
N PRO A 29 23.02 -16.14 -9.43
CA PRO A 29 22.58 -16.26 -10.83
C PRO A 29 22.03 -17.64 -11.20
N MET A 30 22.37 -18.67 -10.42
CA MET A 30 21.90 -20.06 -10.59
C MET A 30 20.61 -20.35 -9.81
N SER A 31 20.13 -19.42 -8.97
CA SER A 31 18.89 -19.62 -8.22
C SER A 31 17.68 -19.45 -9.13
N LYS A 32 16.66 -20.27 -8.92
CA LYS A 32 15.38 -20.16 -9.66
C LYS A 32 14.77 -18.77 -9.48
N LEU A 33 14.94 -18.17 -8.30
CA LEU A 33 14.46 -16.84 -7.99
C LEU A 33 15.12 -15.76 -8.85
N HIS A 34 16.45 -15.84 -9.03
CA HIS A 34 17.18 -14.93 -9.91
C HIS A 34 16.64 -15.00 -11.34
N HIS A 35 16.38 -16.20 -11.87
CA HIS A 35 15.84 -16.36 -13.23
C HIS A 35 14.46 -15.71 -13.41
N LEU A 36 13.60 -15.74 -12.39
CA LEU A 36 12.27 -15.13 -12.44
C LEU A 36 12.29 -13.60 -12.32
N LEU A 37 13.22 -13.05 -11.53
CA LEU A 37 13.21 -11.62 -11.17
C LEU A 37 14.25 -10.78 -11.95
N SER A 38 15.33 -11.39 -12.44
CA SER A 38 16.43 -10.63 -13.08
C SER A 38 16.06 -9.95 -14.39
N SER A 39 14.99 -10.42 -15.06
CA SER A 39 14.47 -9.80 -16.28
C SER A 39 13.63 -8.56 -16.03
N LEU A 40 13.33 -8.21 -14.77
CA LEU A 40 12.47 -7.08 -14.43
C LEU A 40 13.29 -5.76 -14.47
N PRO A 41 13.03 -4.85 -15.43
CA PRO A 41 13.76 -3.59 -15.53
C PRO A 41 13.59 -2.73 -14.27
N PHE A 42 14.66 -2.06 -13.85
CA PHE A 42 14.70 -1.19 -12.65
C PHE A 42 14.34 -1.87 -11.32
N PHE A 43 14.18 -3.19 -11.30
CA PHE A 43 13.78 -3.92 -10.13
C PHE A 43 14.97 -4.16 -9.19
N ASN A 44 14.80 -3.85 -7.90
CA ASN A 44 15.85 -4.03 -6.91
C ASN A 44 15.93 -5.51 -6.48
N LEU A 45 16.95 -6.22 -6.97
CA LEU A 45 17.18 -7.63 -6.65
C LEU A 45 17.87 -7.88 -5.30
N LYS A 46 18.27 -6.85 -4.54
CA LYS A 46 18.97 -7.09 -3.26
C LYS A 46 18.10 -7.86 -2.28
N CYS A 47 18.65 -8.82 -1.57
CA CYS A 47 17.95 -9.58 -0.53
C CYS A 47 18.92 -9.91 0.61
N GLY A 48 18.38 -10.40 1.72
CA GLY A 48 19.14 -10.94 2.83
C GLY A 48 19.66 -12.34 2.55
N ASN A 49 20.23 -12.95 3.59
CA ASN A 49 20.51 -14.39 3.60
C ASN A 49 19.22 -15.18 3.36
N ASP A 50 19.33 -16.32 2.68
CA ASP A 50 18.18 -17.15 2.27
C ASP A 50 17.13 -16.40 1.46
N GLU A 51 17.59 -15.40 0.69
CA GLU A 51 16.77 -14.55 -0.17
C GLU A 51 15.71 -13.73 0.59
N LEU A 52 15.91 -13.51 1.90
CA LEU A 52 14.95 -12.85 2.79
C LEU A 52 14.69 -11.39 2.40
N THR A 53 13.42 -10.98 2.38
CA THR A 53 13.01 -9.61 2.07
C THR A 53 12.39 -8.93 3.28
N CYS A 54 12.46 -7.60 3.33
CA CYS A 54 11.72 -6.80 4.31
C CYS A 54 10.36 -6.43 3.74
N ASP A 55 9.35 -6.40 4.61
CA ASP A 55 8.01 -5.95 4.29
C ASP A 55 7.61 -4.77 5.16
N PHE A 56 6.89 -3.83 4.55
CA PHE A 56 6.24 -2.76 5.26
C PHE A 56 4.75 -2.82 4.97
N HIS A 57 3.97 -2.97 6.03
CA HIS A 57 2.54 -3.15 5.88
C HIS A 57 1.89 -1.97 5.14
N TRP A 58 1.00 -2.31 4.21
CA TRP A 58 0.45 -1.36 3.24
C TRP A 58 -0.40 -0.27 3.89
N LYS A 59 -1.17 -0.55 4.96
CA LYS A 59 -1.95 0.51 5.62
C LYS A 59 -1.02 1.56 6.22
N HIS A 60 0.11 1.15 6.79
CA HIS A 60 1.13 2.10 7.23
C HIS A 60 1.73 2.88 6.05
N VAL A 61 1.77 2.33 4.82
CA VAL A 61 2.29 3.02 3.60
C VAL A 61 1.36 4.17 3.27
N LEU A 62 0.10 3.84 3.12
CA LEU A 62 -0.91 4.82 2.73
C LEU A 62 -1.11 5.88 3.83
N LYS A 63 -0.98 5.51 5.12
CA LYS A 63 -1.03 6.49 6.23
C LYS A 63 0.12 7.49 6.12
N GLN A 64 1.30 7.03 5.73
CA GLN A 64 2.45 7.91 5.53
C GLN A 64 2.25 8.85 4.32
N PHE A 65 1.66 8.38 3.22
CA PHE A 65 1.28 9.26 2.11
C PHE A 65 0.31 10.36 2.57
N ARG A 66 -0.75 10.00 3.30
CA ARG A 66 -1.64 10.99 3.91
C ARG A 66 -0.85 11.95 4.80
N ASN A 67 -0.02 11.43 5.70
CA ASN A 67 0.66 12.28 6.67
C ASN A 67 1.66 13.23 5.99
N THR A 68 2.27 12.81 4.88
CA THR A 68 3.14 13.67 4.06
C THR A 68 2.34 14.81 3.44
N LEU A 69 1.13 14.55 2.94
CA LEU A 69 0.23 15.59 2.41
C LEU A 69 -0.21 16.62 3.46
N LEU A 70 -0.52 16.15 4.67
CA LEU A 70 -1.14 16.99 5.70
C LEU A 70 -0.11 17.72 6.59
N TRP A 71 1.00 17.05 6.93
CA TRP A 71 1.85 17.49 8.04
C TRP A 71 3.28 17.87 7.63
N MET A 72 3.63 17.75 6.35
CA MET A 72 4.93 18.23 5.89
C MET A 72 4.96 19.76 5.93
N LEU A 73 5.76 20.32 6.85
CA LEU A 73 5.89 21.77 7.07
C LEU A 73 6.27 22.54 5.80
N LYS A 74 7.05 21.91 4.90
CA LYS A 74 7.45 22.49 3.61
C LYS A 74 6.38 22.36 2.52
N GLY A 75 5.32 21.57 2.76
CA GLY A 75 4.43 21.06 1.72
C GLY A 75 5.12 20.02 0.83
N MET A 76 4.33 19.36 -0.02
CA MET A 76 4.85 18.49 -1.08
C MET A 76 5.01 19.33 -2.34
N THR A 77 6.18 19.31 -2.99
CA THR A 77 6.39 19.99 -4.26
C THR A 77 6.62 18.97 -5.36
N LEU A 78 5.87 19.11 -6.44
CA LEU A 78 5.91 18.17 -7.55
C LEU A 78 5.89 18.95 -8.86
N ASN A 79 6.88 18.70 -9.71
CA ASN A 79 7.10 19.49 -10.92
C ASN A 79 7.17 21.02 -10.64
N GLY A 80 7.76 21.39 -9.50
CA GLY A 80 7.84 22.80 -9.06
C GLY A 80 6.54 23.41 -8.53
N ILE A 81 5.44 22.65 -8.44
CA ILE A 81 4.16 23.12 -7.91
C ILE A 81 4.03 22.70 -6.44
N PRO A 82 3.91 23.66 -5.49
CA PRO A 82 3.69 23.33 -4.09
C PRO A 82 2.23 22.92 -3.85
N ILE A 83 2.06 21.77 -3.22
CA ILE A 83 0.79 21.21 -2.77
C ILE A 83 0.73 21.38 -1.26
N SER A 84 -0.06 22.35 -0.83
CA SER A 84 -0.44 22.56 0.57
C SER A 84 -1.83 21.99 0.85
N MET A 85 -2.16 21.86 2.14
CA MET A 85 -3.53 21.52 2.55
C MET A 85 -4.57 22.51 2.02
N SER A 86 -4.26 23.81 1.96
CA SER A 86 -5.17 24.83 1.44
C SER A 86 -5.43 24.64 -0.06
N THR A 87 -4.39 24.37 -0.84
CA THR A 87 -4.50 24.05 -2.26
C THR A 87 -5.32 22.79 -2.47
N LEU A 88 -5.08 21.74 -1.68
CA LEU A 88 -5.83 20.49 -1.74
C LEU A 88 -7.32 20.69 -1.39
N LYS A 89 -7.61 21.42 -0.30
CA LYS A 89 -8.98 21.78 0.10
C LYS A 89 -9.71 22.51 -1.02
N PHE A 90 -9.09 23.54 -1.61
CA PHE A 90 -9.66 24.29 -2.73
C PHE A 90 -10.06 23.37 -3.88
N HIS A 91 -9.16 22.48 -4.29
CA HIS A 91 -9.38 21.58 -5.41
C HIS A 91 -10.42 20.48 -5.15
N LEU A 92 -10.57 20.03 -3.91
CA LEU A 92 -11.61 19.07 -3.50
C LEU A 92 -12.99 19.74 -3.46
N VAL A 93 -13.08 20.93 -2.83
CA VAL A 93 -14.34 21.69 -2.73
C VAL A 93 -14.81 22.16 -4.12
N ALA A 94 -13.90 22.62 -4.97
CA ALA A 94 -14.21 23.00 -6.34
C ALA A 94 -14.76 21.84 -7.20
N CYS A 95 -14.50 20.59 -6.81
CA CYS A 95 -15.04 19.39 -7.46
C CYS A 95 -16.30 18.85 -6.77
N GLY A 96 -16.96 19.65 -5.93
CA GLY A 96 -18.25 19.31 -5.34
C GLY A 96 -18.18 18.64 -3.96
N MET A 97 -16.99 18.52 -3.35
CA MET A 97 -16.90 18.04 -1.97
C MET A 97 -17.43 19.09 -0.99
N PRO A 98 -18.32 18.74 -0.04
CA PRO A 98 -18.75 19.65 1.01
C PRO A 98 -17.57 20.12 1.86
N GLU A 99 -17.53 21.41 2.20
CA GLU A 99 -16.40 22.00 2.94
C GLU A 99 -16.14 21.30 4.28
N SER A 100 -17.21 20.99 5.03
CA SER A 100 -17.11 20.25 6.30
C SER A 100 -16.50 18.85 6.14
N THR A 101 -16.72 18.20 5.00
CA THR A 101 -16.12 16.89 4.69
C THR A 101 -14.65 17.04 4.34
N ALA A 102 -14.29 18.08 3.57
CA ALA A 102 -12.90 18.38 3.26
C ALA A 102 -12.10 18.68 4.54
N ASP A 103 -12.66 19.46 5.46
CA ASP A 103 -12.03 19.77 6.74
C ASP A 103 -11.84 18.52 7.60
N ALA A 104 -12.84 17.65 7.69
CA ALA A 104 -12.72 16.40 8.43
C ALA A 104 -11.64 15.45 7.86
N LEU A 105 -11.44 15.45 6.54
CA LEU A 105 -10.42 14.62 5.88
C LEU A 105 -9.00 15.20 5.99
N LEU A 106 -8.88 16.52 5.98
CA LEU A 106 -7.60 17.23 6.01
C LEU A 106 -7.09 17.53 7.43
N ALA A 107 -7.97 17.52 8.43
CA ALA A 107 -7.62 17.67 9.84
C ALA A 107 -8.12 16.47 10.68
N PRO A 108 -7.61 15.25 10.44
CA PRO A 108 -8.03 14.09 11.20
C PRO A 108 -7.56 14.18 12.66
N ASN A 109 -8.46 13.87 13.60
CA ASN A 109 -8.13 13.78 15.03
C ASN A 109 -7.15 12.64 15.33
N ASP A 110 -7.22 11.55 14.55
CA ASP A 110 -6.35 10.39 14.69
C ASP A 110 -5.51 10.15 13.42
N LYS A 111 -4.19 10.24 13.59
CA LYS A 111 -3.19 9.96 12.53
C LYS A 111 -3.08 8.48 12.19
N GLN A 112 -3.74 7.59 12.93
CA GLN A 112 -3.81 6.16 12.67
C GLN A 112 -5.11 5.70 12.01
N ASP A 113 -6.09 6.59 11.83
CA ASP A 113 -7.38 6.23 11.22
C ASP A 113 -7.22 5.81 9.75
N VAL A 114 -7.45 4.53 9.47
CA VAL A 114 -7.32 3.93 8.13
C VAL A 114 -8.47 4.37 7.21
N ILE A 115 -9.68 4.57 7.74
CA ILE A 115 -10.85 4.90 6.92
C ILE A 115 -10.75 6.33 6.40
N LEU A 116 -10.37 7.29 7.24
CA LEU A 116 -10.13 8.67 6.81
C LEU A 116 -9.00 8.74 5.78
N MET A 117 -7.97 7.90 5.93
CA MET A 117 -6.90 7.77 4.94
C MET A 117 -7.43 7.26 3.59
N ILE A 118 -8.18 6.15 3.57
CA ILE A 118 -8.77 5.62 2.33
C ILE A 118 -9.65 6.68 1.66
N LYS A 119 -10.52 7.36 2.44
CA LYS A 119 -11.41 8.40 1.92
C LYS A 119 -10.68 9.56 1.26
N LEU A 120 -9.63 10.08 1.89
CA LEU A 120 -8.84 11.17 1.33
C LEU A 120 -8.12 10.75 0.05
N LEU A 121 -7.38 9.63 0.09
CA LEU A 121 -6.61 9.14 -1.06
C LEU A 121 -7.52 8.81 -2.25
N HIS A 122 -8.67 8.19 -1.99
CA HIS A 122 -9.69 7.91 -3.00
C HIS A 122 -10.25 9.19 -3.61
N SER A 123 -10.57 10.18 -2.77
CA SER A 123 -11.12 11.47 -3.23
C SER A 123 -10.12 12.23 -4.11
N ILE A 124 -8.81 12.13 -3.83
CA ILE A 124 -7.76 12.68 -4.69
C ILE A 124 -7.68 11.93 -6.01
N SER A 125 -7.81 10.59 -5.98
CA SER A 125 -7.77 9.75 -7.19
C SER A 125 -8.92 10.03 -8.16
N LEU A 126 -10.06 10.49 -7.65
CA LEU A 126 -11.26 10.83 -8.45
C LEU A 126 -11.27 12.27 -8.96
N LEU A 127 -10.24 13.08 -8.69
CA LEU A 127 -10.22 14.46 -9.15
C LEU A 127 -10.21 14.53 -10.69
N PRO A 128 -11.20 15.21 -11.31
CA PRO A 128 -11.26 15.33 -12.76
C PRO A 128 -10.10 16.18 -13.29
N PRO A 129 -9.70 16.00 -14.56
CA PRO A 129 -8.80 16.91 -15.24
C PRO A 129 -9.31 18.36 -15.19
N ALA A 130 -8.39 19.33 -15.29
CA ALA A 130 -8.79 20.74 -15.30
C ALA A 130 -9.53 21.10 -16.58
N SER A 131 -10.49 22.01 -16.48
CA SER A 131 -11.17 22.57 -17.64
C SER A 131 -10.18 23.40 -18.47
N SER A 132 -10.39 23.46 -19.79
CA SER A 132 -9.64 24.37 -20.67
C SER A 132 -9.88 25.86 -20.33
N THR A 133 -10.97 26.15 -19.62
CA THR A 133 -11.32 27.50 -19.15
C THR A 133 -10.69 27.88 -17.82
N ASP A 134 -10.09 26.92 -17.10
CA ASP A 134 -9.48 27.19 -15.80
C ASP A 134 -8.21 28.02 -15.95
N SER A 135 -7.84 28.74 -14.88
CA SER A 135 -6.59 29.51 -14.89
C SER A 135 -5.38 28.60 -15.10
N PRO A 136 -4.28 29.08 -15.74
CA PRO A 136 -3.09 28.26 -15.98
C PRO A 136 -2.51 27.62 -14.71
N MET A 137 -2.63 28.31 -13.56
CA MET A 137 -2.21 27.80 -12.26
C MET A 137 -3.09 26.63 -11.79
N ILE A 138 -4.42 26.75 -11.90
CA ILE A 138 -5.35 25.66 -11.56
C ILE A 138 -5.10 24.44 -12.45
N GLN A 139 -4.87 24.67 -13.75
CA GLN A 139 -4.53 23.59 -14.68
C GLN A 139 -3.22 22.89 -14.30
N ALA A 140 -2.19 23.65 -13.93
CA ALA A 140 -0.90 23.09 -13.50
C ALA A 140 -1.02 22.26 -12.23
N THR A 141 -1.69 22.79 -11.20
CA THR A 141 -1.92 22.08 -9.95
C THR A 141 -2.79 20.84 -10.17
N ARG A 142 -3.82 20.92 -11.01
CA ARG A 142 -4.68 19.76 -11.28
C ARG A 142 -3.92 18.63 -11.99
N ARG A 143 -3.04 18.94 -12.95
CA ARG A 143 -2.19 17.91 -13.58
C ARG A 143 -1.35 17.15 -12.56
N VAL A 144 -0.76 17.87 -11.61
CA VAL A 144 0.04 17.30 -10.53
C VAL A 144 -0.82 16.46 -9.57
N LEU A 145 -1.98 16.97 -9.16
CA LEU A 145 -2.92 16.23 -8.32
C LEU A 145 -3.48 14.99 -9.02
N HIS A 146 -3.66 15.03 -10.34
CA HIS A 146 -4.12 13.90 -11.12
C HIS A 146 -3.06 12.80 -11.15
N LEU A 147 -1.78 13.15 -11.39
CA LEU A 147 -0.67 12.20 -11.32
C LEU A 147 -0.54 11.56 -9.94
N LEU A 148 -0.65 12.36 -8.88
CA LEU A 148 -0.70 11.86 -7.52
C LEU A 148 -1.91 10.94 -7.27
N GLY A 149 -3.06 11.33 -7.82
CA GLY A 149 -4.30 10.56 -7.79
C GLY A 149 -4.14 9.18 -8.44
N ARG A 150 -3.34 9.06 -9.51
CA ARG A 150 -3.03 7.77 -10.14
C ARG A 150 -2.25 6.84 -9.23
N ILE A 151 -1.23 7.33 -8.53
CA ILE A 151 -0.51 6.54 -7.51
C ILE A 151 -1.49 6.00 -6.47
N TYR A 152 -2.38 6.85 -5.97
CA TYR A 152 -3.37 6.46 -4.97
C TYR A 152 -4.41 5.49 -5.52
N HIS A 153 -4.86 5.69 -6.75
CA HIS A 153 -5.74 4.76 -7.43
C HIS A 153 -5.10 3.37 -7.51
N HIS A 154 -3.88 3.26 -8.03
CA HIS A 154 -3.23 1.96 -8.18
C HIS A 154 -2.94 1.30 -6.82
N LEU A 155 -2.49 2.04 -5.80
CA LEU A 155 -2.28 1.51 -4.46
C LEU A 155 -3.58 1.00 -3.83
N LEU A 156 -4.64 1.80 -3.87
CA LEU A 156 -5.94 1.43 -3.30
C LEU A 156 -6.53 0.24 -4.04
N SER A 157 -6.53 0.24 -5.38
CA SER A 157 -7.03 -0.86 -6.19
C SER A 157 -6.30 -2.17 -5.87
N ALA A 158 -4.97 -2.17 -5.80
CA ALA A 158 -4.19 -3.37 -5.51
C ALA A 158 -4.59 -4.06 -4.18
N TYR A 159 -4.89 -3.28 -3.13
CA TYR A 159 -5.17 -3.83 -1.79
C TYR A 159 -6.66 -3.93 -1.44
N LEU A 160 -7.52 -3.17 -2.11
CA LEU A 160 -8.94 -3.02 -1.74
C LEU A 160 -9.93 -3.55 -2.79
N ASP A 161 -9.52 -3.69 -4.05
CA ASP A 161 -10.40 -4.22 -5.11
C ASP A 161 -10.38 -5.75 -5.12
N VAL A 162 -11.37 -6.34 -4.45
CA VAL A 162 -11.51 -7.79 -4.27
C VAL A 162 -11.77 -8.58 -5.56
N GLU A 163 -12.11 -7.87 -6.65
CA GLU A 163 -12.36 -8.49 -7.96
C GLU A 163 -11.05 -8.68 -8.76
N LEU A 164 -9.95 -8.01 -8.38
CA LEU A 164 -8.69 -8.09 -9.10
C LEU A 164 -8.01 -9.45 -8.93
N SER A 165 -7.48 -9.97 -10.04
CA SER A 165 -6.57 -11.10 -10.00
C SER A 165 -5.24 -10.71 -9.35
N LEU A 166 -4.45 -11.69 -8.89
CA LEU A 166 -3.09 -11.47 -8.40
C LEU A 166 -2.21 -10.86 -9.49
N HIS A 167 -2.42 -11.25 -10.76
CA HIS A 167 -1.73 -10.61 -11.89
C HIS A 167 -2.03 -9.11 -11.94
N ASP A 168 -3.31 -8.74 -11.89
CA ASP A 168 -3.73 -7.33 -11.97
C ASP A 168 -3.24 -6.54 -10.75
N GLN A 169 -3.27 -7.12 -9.56
CA GLN A 169 -2.68 -6.52 -8.36
C GLN A 169 -1.21 -6.18 -8.57
N LEU A 170 -0.44 -7.10 -9.15
CA LEU A 170 0.98 -6.88 -9.45
C LEU A 170 1.18 -5.82 -10.54
N VAL A 171 0.29 -5.75 -11.53
CA VAL A 171 0.28 -4.68 -12.54
C VAL A 171 0.07 -3.32 -11.88
N HIS A 172 -0.91 -3.18 -10.98
CA HIS A 172 -1.14 -1.94 -10.24
C HIS A 172 0.07 -1.57 -9.36
N LEU A 173 0.63 -2.52 -8.62
CA LEU A 173 1.82 -2.27 -7.79
C LEU A 173 3.04 -1.90 -8.63
N SER A 174 3.20 -2.51 -9.80
CA SER A 174 4.27 -2.16 -10.74
C SER A 174 4.08 -0.76 -11.31
N ALA A 175 2.85 -0.36 -11.68
CA ALA A 175 2.56 1.00 -12.12
C ALA A 175 2.96 2.03 -11.04
N VAL A 176 2.61 1.76 -9.78
CA VAL A 176 3.03 2.61 -8.65
C VAL A 176 4.55 2.72 -8.56
N ALA A 177 5.29 1.62 -8.66
CA ALA A 177 6.74 1.64 -8.59
C ALA A 177 7.35 2.53 -9.68
N HIS A 178 6.89 2.40 -10.92
CA HIS A 178 7.39 3.17 -12.05
C HIS A 178 7.01 4.66 -11.97
N LEU A 179 5.77 4.98 -11.57
CA LEU A 179 5.35 6.37 -11.31
C LEU A 179 6.20 7.02 -10.22
N ILE A 180 6.39 6.34 -9.09
CA ILE A 180 7.18 6.86 -7.98
C ILE A 180 8.65 7.01 -8.39
N LEU A 181 9.23 6.04 -9.12
CA LEU A 181 10.60 6.16 -9.62
C LEU A 181 10.75 7.38 -10.54
N ALA A 182 9.84 7.59 -11.48
CA ALA A 182 9.87 8.72 -12.40
C ALA A 182 9.77 10.07 -11.66
N MET A 183 8.85 10.17 -10.70
CA MET A 183 8.62 11.40 -9.93
C MET A 183 9.76 11.66 -8.94
N TYR A 184 10.25 10.63 -8.26
CA TYR A 184 11.34 10.74 -7.30
C TYR A 184 12.68 11.02 -7.98
N HIS A 185 12.90 10.56 -9.22
CA HIS A 185 14.10 10.90 -9.98
C HIS A 185 14.25 12.42 -10.17
N LYS A 186 13.13 13.10 -10.43
CA LYS A 186 13.09 14.55 -10.70
C LYS A 186 12.95 15.40 -9.44
N ASP A 187 11.94 15.11 -8.62
CA ASP A 187 11.56 15.93 -7.47
C ASP A 187 12.19 15.45 -6.13
N LYS A 188 12.70 14.21 -6.08
CA LYS A 188 13.40 13.61 -4.92
C LYS A 188 12.66 13.84 -3.60
N GLY A 189 13.37 14.40 -2.61
CA GLY A 189 12.86 14.67 -1.26
C GLY A 189 11.78 15.75 -1.19
N ASP A 190 11.59 16.53 -2.26
CA ASP A 190 10.51 17.53 -2.33
C ASP A 190 9.15 16.88 -2.66
N PHE A 191 9.15 15.72 -3.33
CA PHE A 191 7.96 14.91 -3.56
C PHE A 191 7.57 14.13 -2.29
N ILE A 192 8.43 13.19 -1.86
CA ILE A 192 8.21 12.41 -0.65
C ILE A 192 9.51 12.23 0.12
N PRO A 193 9.48 12.05 1.45
CA PRO A 193 10.66 11.70 2.22
C PRO A 193 11.30 10.40 1.69
N VAL A 194 12.64 10.32 1.75
CA VAL A 194 13.39 9.12 1.34
C VAL A 194 12.91 7.85 2.04
N GLN A 195 12.44 7.97 3.28
CA GLN A 195 11.86 6.86 4.03
C GLN A 195 10.56 6.36 3.38
N THR A 196 9.64 7.26 3.03
CA THR A 196 8.39 6.88 2.32
C THR A 196 8.69 6.22 0.99
N PHE A 197 9.65 6.76 0.22
CA PHE A 197 10.10 6.15 -1.03
C PHE A 197 10.60 4.72 -0.80
N PHE A 198 11.50 4.54 0.18
CA PHE A 198 12.06 3.25 0.52
C PHE A 198 11.00 2.25 0.96
N ASP A 199 10.07 2.66 1.82
CA ASP A 199 9.02 1.81 2.36
C ASP A 199 8.09 1.29 1.25
N VAL A 200 7.67 2.17 0.33
CA VAL A 200 6.80 1.81 -0.80
C VAL A 200 7.51 0.86 -1.75
N MET A 201 8.74 1.17 -2.14
CA MET A 201 9.51 0.33 -3.06
C MET A 201 9.82 -1.03 -2.43
N SER A 202 10.09 -1.08 -1.13
CA SER A 202 10.33 -2.32 -0.40
C SER A 202 9.06 -3.16 -0.26
N MET A 203 7.90 -2.54 0.04
CA MET A 203 6.59 -3.21 0.05
C MET A 203 6.29 -3.85 -1.31
N ILE A 204 6.39 -3.10 -2.41
CA ILE A 204 6.10 -3.61 -3.77
C ILE A 204 7.08 -4.73 -4.15
N LYS A 205 8.37 -4.55 -3.87
CA LYS A 205 9.40 -5.55 -4.10
C LYS A 205 9.09 -6.84 -3.32
N ASN A 206 8.75 -6.72 -2.04
CA ASN A 206 8.45 -7.87 -1.20
C ASN A 206 7.31 -8.70 -1.76
N VAL A 207 6.25 -8.05 -2.25
CA VAL A 207 5.12 -8.75 -2.89
C VAL A 207 5.62 -9.59 -4.08
N HIS A 208 6.41 -9.01 -4.99
CA HIS A 208 6.94 -9.72 -6.16
C HIS A 208 7.88 -10.87 -5.78
N PHE A 209 8.77 -10.66 -4.79
CA PHE A 209 9.64 -11.70 -4.26
C PHE A 209 8.83 -12.86 -3.64
N CYS A 210 7.82 -12.56 -2.83
CA CYS A 210 6.98 -13.58 -2.19
C CYS A 210 6.16 -14.37 -3.22
N VAL A 211 5.63 -13.72 -4.25
CA VAL A 211 4.95 -14.43 -5.34
C VAL A 211 5.93 -15.35 -6.07
N ALA A 212 7.12 -14.88 -6.43
CA ALA A 212 8.14 -15.69 -7.10
C ALA A 212 8.57 -16.90 -6.25
N LYS A 213 8.78 -16.71 -4.94
CA LYS A 213 9.07 -17.81 -3.99
C LYS A 213 7.92 -18.80 -3.92
N THR A 214 6.68 -18.31 -3.87
CA THR A 214 5.49 -19.17 -3.86
C THR A 214 5.38 -19.98 -5.14
N GLN A 215 5.68 -19.39 -6.31
CA GLN A 215 5.72 -20.13 -7.59
C GLN A 215 6.75 -21.26 -7.58
N ILE A 216 7.88 -21.09 -6.89
CA ILE A 216 8.93 -22.10 -6.79
C ILE A 216 8.52 -23.23 -5.84
N ASP A 217 7.97 -22.89 -4.67
CA ASP A 217 7.69 -23.86 -3.62
C ASP A 217 6.33 -24.55 -3.78
N ASN A 218 5.33 -23.84 -4.29
CA ASN A 218 3.98 -24.35 -4.53
C ASN A 218 3.34 -23.69 -5.77
N PRO A 219 3.65 -24.18 -6.98
CA PRO A 219 3.15 -23.61 -8.24
C PRO A 219 1.62 -23.49 -8.32
N GLU A 220 0.88 -24.42 -7.71
CA GLU A 220 -0.59 -24.43 -7.70
C GLU A 220 -1.19 -23.66 -6.50
N GLY A 221 -0.31 -23.01 -5.74
CA GLY A 221 -0.65 -22.22 -4.57
C GLY A 221 -1.49 -20.99 -4.88
N SER A 222 -2.15 -20.50 -3.85
CA SER A 222 -2.88 -19.24 -3.87
C SER A 222 -2.15 -18.24 -2.98
N PHE A 223 -2.07 -16.98 -3.40
CA PHE A 223 -1.34 -15.94 -2.68
C PHE A 223 -2.19 -14.69 -2.49
N TRP A 224 -2.31 -14.22 -1.25
CA TRP A 224 -3.07 -13.02 -0.89
C TRP A 224 -2.12 -11.94 -0.39
N ILE A 225 -1.94 -10.88 -1.16
CA ILE A 225 -1.02 -9.78 -0.79
C ILE A 225 -1.46 -9.07 0.50
N ILE A 226 -2.76 -9.08 0.81
CA ILE A 226 -3.34 -8.49 2.02
C ILE A 226 -2.90 -9.19 3.32
N LEU A 227 -2.33 -10.40 3.22
CA LEU A 227 -1.80 -11.13 4.38
C LEU A 227 -0.36 -10.73 4.71
N LEU A 228 0.31 -9.97 3.85
CA LEU A 228 1.62 -9.42 4.13
C LEU A 228 1.52 -8.28 5.15
N GLY A 229 2.55 -8.16 5.99
CA GLY A 229 2.70 -7.11 6.98
C GLY A 229 2.33 -7.53 8.41
N THR A 230 1.90 -6.58 9.22
CA THR A 230 1.78 -6.73 10.68
C THR A 230 0.35 -6.85 11.20
N ASP A 231 -0.68 -6.83 10.34
CA ASP A 231 -2.10 -6.88 10.75
C ASP A 231 -2.43 -8.09 11.63
N GLY A 232 -1.82 -9.25 11.36
CA GLY A 232 -2.01 -10.45 12.18
C GLY A 232 -1.56 -10.23 13.63
N LEU A 233 -0.41 -9.58 13.82
CA LEU A 233 0.14 -9.26 15.12
C LEU A 233 -0.68 -8.16 15.83
N GLU A 234 -1.11 -7.14 15.08
CA GLU A 234 -1.97 -6.06 15.60
C GLU A 234 -3.32 -6.59 16.11
N LYS A 235 -3.90 -7.59 15.44
CA LYS A 235 -5.11 -8.28 15.91
C LYS A 235 -4.88 -9.02 17.23
N VAL A 236 -3.71 -9.65 17.42
CA VAL A 236 -3.36 -10.32 18.68
C VAL A 236 -3.24 -9.29 19.80
N PHE A 237 -2.54 -8.17 19.56
CA PHE A 237 -2.47 -7.09 20.54
C PHE A 237 -3.83 -6.48 20.86
N GLY A 238 -4.69 -6.29 19.87
CA GLY A 238 -6.08 -5.86 20.09
C GLY A 238 -6.83 -6.81 21.01
N LYS A 239 -6.74 -8.13 20.78
CA LYS A 239 -7.35 -9.15 21.65
C LYS A 239 -6.81 -9.07 23.07
N VAL A 240 -5.49 -9.01 23.25
CA VAL A 240 -4.84 -8.88 24.57
C VAL A 240 -5.37 -7.65 25.32
N HIS A 241 -5.42 -6.48 24.69
CA HIS A 241 -5.92 -5.25 25.33
C HIS A 241 -7.42 -5.34 25.70
N THR A 242 -8.21 -6.08 24.93
CA THR A 242 -9.65 -6.25 25.22
C THR A 242 -9.96 -7.29 26.30
N MET A 243 -9.00 -8.17 26.66
CA MET A 243 -9.25 -9.26 27.61
C MET A 243 -9.58 -8.79 29.02
N VAL A 244 -8.97 -7.69 29.46
CA VAL A 244 -9.12 -7.20 30.84
C VAL A 244 -10.13 -6.04 30.92
N GLY A 245 -10.74 -5.65 29.80
CA GLY A 245 -11.78 -4.62 29.73
C GLY A 245 -11.29 -3.22 30.13
N ASN A 246 -11.18 -2.98 31.43
CA ASN A 246 -10.81 -1.69 32.01
C ASN A 246 -9.29 -1.49 32.14
N ASP A 247 -8.49 -2.56 32.17
CA ASP A 247 -7.03 -2.48 32.26
C ASP A 247 -6.40 -2.75 30.89
N THR A 248 -6.36 -1.70 30.07
CA THR A 248 -5.83 -1.77 28.70
C THR A 248 -4.30 -1.77 28.66
N ASN A 249 -3.61 -1.47 29.77
CA ASN A 249 -2.16 -1.37 29.83
C ASN A 249 -1.57 -2.48 30.69
N ALA A 250 -1.30 -3.63 30.08
CA ALA A 250 -0.65 -4.74 30.76
C ALA A 250 0.84 -4.45 31.03
N ASP A 251 1.30 -4.75 32.24
CA ASP A 251 2.74 -4.87 32.51
C ASP A 251 3.35 -6.08 31.77
N GLN A 252 4.68 -6.23 31.80
CA GLN A 252 5.37 -7.28 31.04
C GLN A 252 4.94 -8.70 31.45
N LEU A 253 4.65 -8.94 32.74
CA LEU A 253 4.24 -10.24 33.25
C LEU A 253 2.78 -10.53 32.86
N GLN A 254 1.91 -9.54 33.00
CA GLN A 254 0.53 -9.61 32.55
C GLN A 254 0.46 -9.85 31.03
N LEU A 255 1.27 -9.15 30.25
CA LEU A 255 1.36 -9.32 28.81
C LEU A 255 1.78 -10.74 28.42
N ALA A 256 2.80 -11.31 29.08
CA ALA A 256 3.24 -12.68 28.84
C ALA A 256 2.12 -13.69 29.10
N ASN A 257 1.42 -13.55 30.23
CA ASN A 257 0.30 -14.44 30.60
C ASN A 257 -0.90 -14.28 29.65
N HIS A 258 -1.24 -13.05 29.29
CA HIS A 258 -2.35 -12.78 28.38
C HIS A 258 -2.06 -13.25 26.96
N ILE A 259 -0.82 -13.11 26.47
CA ILE A 259 -0.44 -13.61 25.14
C ILE A 259 -0.59 -15.13 25.08
N ASP A 260 -0.13 -15.87 26.10
CA ASP A 260 -0.27 -17.34 26.10
C ASP A 260 -1.74 -17.74 26.03
N GLY A 261 -2.59 -17.17 26.90
CA GLY A 261 -4.04 -17.41 26.86
C GLY A 261 -4.68 -16.98 25.53
N THR A 262 -4.25 -15.87 24.95
CA THR A 262 -4.75 -15.37 23.66
C THR A 262 -4.41 -16.31 22.53
N VAL A 263 -3.17 -16.80 22.46
CA VAL A 263 -2.71 -17.71 21.42
C VAL A 263 -3.50 -19.02 21.49
N GLN A 264 -3.74 -19.56 22.69
CA GLN A 264 -4.59 -20.75 22.84
C GLN A 264 -6.01 -20.50 22.38
N CYS A 265 -6.64 -19.38 22.78
CA CYS A 265 -7.97 -19.01 22.33
C CYS A 265 -8.04 -18.80 20.81
N VAL A 266 -7.05 -18.14 20.20
CA VAL A 266 -6.96 -17.97 18.74
C VAL A 266 -6.89 -19.33 18.06
N LYS A 267 -6.02 -20.22 18.54
CA LYS A 267 -5.84 -21.57 17.98
C LYS A 267 -7.13 -22.40 18.08
N ILE A 268 -7.83 -22.33 19.21
CA ILE A 268 -9.13 -23.01 19.38
C ILE A 268 -10.16 -22.45 18.40
N LEU A 269 -10.27 -21.13 18.26
CA LEU A 269 -11.21 -20.50 17.33
C LEU A 269 -10.85 -20.69 15.85
N GLU A 270 -9.59 -20.98 15.53
CA GLU A 270 -9.15 -21.39 14.20
C GLU A 270 -9.51 -22.85 13.89
N LEU A 271 -9.41 -23.74 14.89
CA LEU A 271 -9.84 -25.14 14.79
C LEU A 271 -11.36 -25.29 14.79
N HIS A 272 -12.06 -24.35 15.43
CA HIS A 272 -13.52 -24.28 15.50
C HIS A 272 -14.03 -22.94 14.93
N PRO A 273 -13.95 -22.72 13.61
CA PRO A 273 -14.41 -21.48 12.96
C PRO A 273 -15.88 -21.16 13.23
N GLU A 274 -16.68 -22.15 13.62
CA GLU A 274 -18.09 -22.03 13.99
C GLU A 274 -18.32 -21.33 15.35
N TRP A 275 -17.34 -21.35 16.26
CA TRP A 275 -17.41 -20.69 17.56
C TRP A 275 -16.90 -19.25 17.51
N GLY A 276 -15.94 -19.00 16.61
CA GLY A 276 -15.55 -17.65 16.27
C GLY A 276 -16.66 -17.02 15.46
N GLY A 277 -17.27 -15.94 15.93
CA GLY A 277 -18.05 -15.05 15.09
C GLY A 277 -17.14 -14.42 14.03
N GLN A 278 -16.63 -15.21 13.09
CA GLN A 278 -15.81 -14.72 11.99
C GLN A 278 -16.67 -13.76 11.20
N ALA A 279 -16.09 -12.60 10.87
CA ALA A 279 -16.76 -11.56 10.12
C ALA A 279 -17.47 -12.21 8.91
N ARG A 280 -18.81 -12.14 8.93
CA ARG A 280 -19.69 -12.57 7.85
C ARG A 280 -19.11 -12.08 6.53
N HIS A 281 -19.21 -12.88 5.46
CA HIS A 281 -18.78 -12.51 4.11
C HIS A 281 -19.06 -11.02 3.87
N LEU A 282 -18.01 -10.20 3.85
CA LEU A 282 -18.19 -8.78 3.71
C LEU A 282 -18.64 -8.59 2.26
N ASN A 283 -19.87 -8.15 2.06
CA ASN A 283 -20.31 -7.65 0.76
C ASN A 283 -19.54 -6.37 0.47
N LEU A 284 -18.32 -6.55 -0.01
CA LEU A 284 -17.44 -5.54 -0.56
C LEU A 284 -17.65 -5.54 -2.07
N GLN A 285 -17.95 -4.37 -2.59
CA GLN A 285 -17.87 -4.10 -4.02
C GLN A 285 -16.55 -3.35 -4.26
N ARG A 286 -16.13 -3.24 -5.52
CA ARG A 286 -15.07 -2.32 -5.93
C ARG A 286 -15.32 -0.93 -5.30
N LEU A 287 -14.25 -0.23 -4.90
CA LEU A 287 -14.34 1.15 -4.47
C LEU A 287 -15.13 1.95 -5.53
N PRO A 288 -16.29 2.52 -5.18
CA PRO A 288 -17.16 3.13 -6.18
C PRO A 288 -16.42 4.17 -7.01
N SER A 289 -16.48 4.02 -8.34
CA SER A 289 -15.97 5.01 -9.29
C SER A 289 -16.80 6.29 -9.27
N ASP A 290 -18.07 6.21 -8.85
CA ASP A 290 -19.07 7.27 -9.04
C ASP A 290 -19.74 7.76 -7.73
N LEU A 291 -19.18 7.49 -6.54
CA LEU A 291 -19.82 7.88 -5.28
C LEU A 291 -18.92 8.66 -4.32
N SER A 292 -19.56 9.56 -3.58
CA SER A 292 -19.01 10.36 -2.50
C SER A 292 -18.27 9.49 -1.48
N SER A 293 -17.20 10.04 -0.90
CA SER A 293 -16.41 9.42 0.18
C SER A 293 -17.22 9.00 1.42
N SER A 294 -18.54 9.28 1.45
CA SER A 294 -19.51 8.79 2.43
C SER A 294 -19.66 7.27 2.43
N ASP A 295 -19.50 6.61 1.29
CA ASP A 295 -19.87 5.18 1.13
C ASP A 295 -18.73 4.21 1.47
N ILE A 296 -17.53 4.77 1.71
CA ILE A 296 -16.39 4.02 2.19
C ILE A 296 -16.62 3.70 3.67
N SER A 297 -17.08 2.48 3.92
CA SER A 297 -17.37 1.96 5.25
C SER A 297 -16.15 1.32 5.91
N SER A 298 -16.25 1.05 7.23
CA SER A 298 -15.25 0.31 8.01
C SER A 298 -14.91 -1.07 7.45
N LYS A 299 -15.74 -1.63 6.57
CA LYS A 299 -15.50 -2.95 5.95
C LYS A 299 -14.22 -2.99 5.12
N TYR A 300 -13.81 -1.87 4.53
CA TYR A 300 -12.56 -1.79 3.74
C TYR A 300 -11.29 -1.88 4.61
N ASP A 301 -11.38 -1.68 5.93
CA ASP A 301 -10.25 -1.90 6.84
C ASP A 301 -10.11 -3.39 7.25
N HIS A 302 -11.14 -4.20 7.02
CA HIS A 302 -11.22 -5.59 7.51
C HIS A 302 -11.35 -6.63 6.40
N ILE A 303 -10.81 -6.33 5.21
CA ILE A 303 -10.74 -7.26 4.09
C ILE A 303 -10.00 -8.52 4.51
N ASN A 304 -10.53 -9.67 4.10
CA ASN A 304 -9.96 -10.98 4.42
C ASN A 304 -9.89 -11.87 3.16
N PRO A 305 -9.11 -12.95 3.19
CA PRO A 305 -8.98 -13.86 2.06
C PRO A 305 -10.31 -14.39 1.49
N ARG A 306 -11.34 -14.58 2.33
CA ARG A 306 -12.63 -15.11 1.91
C ARG A 306 -13.49 -14.11 1.15
N SER A 307 -13.25 -12.81 1.34
CA SER A 307 -13.93 -11.77 0.55
C SER A 307 -13.32 -11.57 -0.85
N TRP A 308 -12.15 -12.17 -1.12
CA TRP A 308 -11.47 -12.03 -2.41
C TRP A 308 -12.10 -12.95 -3.47
N LYS A 309 -12.47 -12.39 -4.63
CA LYS A 309 -13.13 -13.11 -5.73
C LYS A 309 -12.25 -13.27 -6.95
N GLY A 310 -11.35 -12.32 -7.19
CA GLY A 310 -10.40 -12.40 -8.29
C GLY A 310 -9.47 -13.62 -8.18
N ASP A 311 -8.90 -14.03 -9.31
CA ASP A 311 -8.00 -15.17 -9.34
C ASP A 311 -6.67 -14.88 -8.64
N ILE A 312 -6.37 -15.64 -7.60
CA ILE A 312 -5.19 -15.48 -6.73
C ILE A 312 -4.15 -16.59 -6.92
N LYS A 313 -4.29 -17.41 -7.96
CA LYS A 313 -3.36 -18.51 -8.25
C LYS A 313 -2.03 -17.96 -8.75
N VAL A 314 -0.94 -18.46 -8.16
CA VAL A 314 0.41 -18.02 -8.55
C VAL A 314 0.83 -18.59 -9.90
N SER A 315 0.27 -19.74 -10.31
CA SER A 315 0.51 -20.34 -11.64
C SER A 315 0.05 -19.45 -12.79
N ASN A 316 -0.96 -18.60 -12.58
CA ASN A 316 -1.50 -17.70 -13.59
C ASN A 316 -0.74 -16.36 -13.67
N VAL A 317 0.29 -16.16 -12.85
CA VAL A 317 1.08 -14.94 -12.82
C VAL A 317 2.35 -15.09 -13.66
N VAL A 318 2.52 -14.22 -14.64
CA VAL A 318 3.81 -14.01 -15.32
C VAL A 318 4.43 -12.72 -14.80
N LEU A 319 5.44 -12.82 -13.92
CA LEU A 319 6.05 -11.68 -13.23
C LEU A 319 6.59 -10.60 -14.18
N LEU A 320 7.28 -11.02 -15.26
CA LEU A 320 7.77 -10.11 -16.29
C LEU A 320 6.61 -9.39 -17.00
N GLY A 321 5.54 -10.12 -17.29
CA GLY A 321 4.33 -9.59 -17.91
C GLY A 321 3.68 -8.54 -17.03
N SER A 322 3.40 -8.87 -15.76
CA SER A 322 2.76 -7.93 -14.83
C SER A 322 3.61 -6.68 -14.59
N TRP A 323 4.94 -6.84 -14.49
CA TRP A 323 5.85 -5.72 -14.30
C TRP A 323 5.95 -4.82 -15.54
N SER A 324 6.03 -5.41 -16.72
CA SER A 324 6.11 -4.65 -17.98
C SER A 324 4.80 -3.93 -18.29
N SER A 325 3.66 -4.59 -18.05
CA SER A 325 2.33 -3.97 -18.19
C SER A 325 2.15 -2.79 -17.22
N GLY A 326 2.62 -2.92 -15.98
CA GLY A 326 2.62 -1.81 -15.02
C GLY A 326 3.50 -0.64 -15.48
N CYS A 327 4.68 -0.92 -16.03
CA CYS A 327 5.54 0.10 -16.64
C CYS A 327 4.83 0.85 -17.77
N GLN A 328 4.20 0.13 -18.71
CA GLN A 328 3.46 0.72 -19.83
C GLN A 328 2.29 1.60 -19.37
N LEU A 329 1.55 1.16 -18.34
CA LEU A 329 0.49 1.96 -17.73
C LEU A 329 1.05 3.26 -17.13
N ALA A 330 2.13 3.16 -16.35
CA ALA A 330 2.78 4.33 -15.76
C ALA A 330 3.26 5.31 -16.83
N GLU A 331 3.84 4.83 -17.93
CA GLU A 331 4.27 5.65 -19.05
C GLU A 331 3.10 6.37 -19.73
N ALA A 332 1.99 5.68 -19.95
CA ALA A 332 0.78 6.28 -20.52
C ALA A 332 0.23 7.41 -19.62
N GLU A 333 0.20 7.18 -18.31
CA GLU A 333 -0.27 8.19 -17.34
C GLU A 333 0.68 9.38 -17.22
N LEU A 334 2.00 9.16 -17.24
CA LEU A 334 2.99 10.23 -17.29
C LEU A 334 2.84 11.07 -18.57
N ALA A 335 2.61 10.42 -19.71
CA ALA A 335 2.40 11.09 -20.99
C ALA A 335 1.10 11.93 -20.99
N GLU A 336 0.02 11.41 -20.41
CA GLU A 336 -1.27 12.11 -20.29
C GLU A 336 -1.12 13.46 -19.56
N VAL A 337 -0.38 13.48 -18.46
CA VAL A 337 -0.14 14.71 -17.68
C VAL A 337 1.05 15.54 -18.18
N LYS A 338 1.70 15.13 -19.28
CA LYS A 338 2.90 15.76 -19.86
C LYS A 338 4.06 15.83 -18.86
N TYR A 339 4.21 14.81 -18.02
CA TYR A 339 5.36 14.67 -17.12
C TYR A 339 6.50 13.96 -17.88
N PRO A 340 7.74 14.48 -17.84
CA PRO A 340 8.86 13.84 -18.54
C PRO A 340 9.12 12.45 -17.96
N SER A 341 9.07 11.41 -18.80
CA SER A 341 9.36 10.04 -18.38
C SER A 341 10.87 9.77 -18.48
N PRO A 342 11.55 9.39 -17.38
CA PRO A 342 12.93 8.90 -17.42
C PRO A 342 13.02 7.39 -17.71
N LEU A 343 11.89 6.71 -17.96
CA LEU A 343 11.82 5.24 -18.09
C LEU A 343 12.15 4.74 -19.50
N MET A 344 12.02 5.61 -20.51
CA MET A 344 12.49 5.35 -21.87
C MET A 344 13.79 6.14 -22.13
N THR A 345 14.92 5.51 -21.88
CA THR A 345 16.24 5.90 -22.42
C THR A 345 16.90 4.69 -23.05
#